data_AF-A0A346N5K9-F1
#
_entry.id   AF-A0A346N5K9-F1
#
_cell.length_a   1.000
_cell.length_b   1.000
_cell.length_c   1.000
_cell.angle_alpha   90.00
_cell.angle_beta   90.00
_cell.angle_gamma   90.00
#
_symmetry.space_group_name_H-M   'P 1'
#
loop_
_entity.id
_entity.type
_entity.pdbx_description
1 polymer ?
#
loop_
_entity_poly.entity_id
_entity_poly.type
_entity_poly.pdbx_seq_one_letter_code
_entity_poly.pdbx_strand_id
1 'polypeptide(L)' 'MDDQRCAIFGDPRRPAVCGSLKPTAEMCGTSRDAAMEYLLRLESLTAA' A
#
# COMPACT_ATOMS: atom_id res chain seq x y z
N MET A 1 1.54 -13.47 -11.43
CA MET A 1 1.13 -12.41 -10.48
C MET A 1 1.51 -11.10 -11.15
N ASP A 2 0.70 -10.64 -12.10
CA ASP A 2 1.18 -9.73 -13.15
C ASP A 2 0.47 -8.36 -13.14
N ASP A 3 -0.58 -8.21 -12.33
CA ASP A 3 -1.45 -7.04 -12.32
C ASP A 3 -1.42 -6.23 -11.01
N GLN A 4 -0.56 -6.61 -10.06
CA GLN A 4 -0.34 -5.89 -8.78
C GLN A 4 -1.63 -5.65 -7.97
N ARG A 5 -2.62 -6.54 -8.13
CA ARG A 5 -3.90 -6.45 -7.41
C ARG A 5 -3.83 -7.21 -6.10
N CYS A 6 -4.62 -6.76 -5.14
CA CYS A 6 -4.80 -7.45 -3.87
C CYS A 6 -5.50 -8.80 -4.12
N ALA A 7 -4.83 -9.91 -3.79
CA ALA A 7 -5.36 -11.27 -4.02
C ALA A 7 -6.64 -11.59 -3.21
N ILE A 8 -6.91 -10.82 -2.16
CA ILE A 8 -8.10 -10.96 -1.30
C ILE A 8 -9.10 -9.80 -1.52
N PHE A 9 -9.07 -9.14 -2.68
CA PHE A 9 -10.02 -8.08 -2.99
C PHE A 9 -11.46 -8.62 -3.02
N GLY A 10 -12.31 -8.10 -2.12
CA GLY A 10 -13.69 -8.58 -1.93
C GLY A 10 -13.85 -9.74 -0.94
N ASP A 11 -12.76 -10.33 -0.45
CA ASP A 11 -12.79 -11.38 0.56
C ASP A 11 -13.01 -10.77 1.97
N PRO A 12 -13.84 -11.37 2.84
CA PRO A 12 -14.05 -10.90 4.22
C PRO A 12 -12.78 -10.79 5.07
N ARG A 13 -11.72 -11.53 4.73
CA ARG A 13 -10.42 -11.46 5.40
C ARG A 13 -9.65 -10.17 5.09
N ARG A 14 -10.05 -9.40 4.07
CA ARG A 14 -9.43 -8.12 3.73
C ARG A 14 -9.65 -7.11 4.87
N PRO A 15 -8.60 -6.59 5.51
CA PRO A 15 -8.75 -5.65 6.61
C PRO A 15 -9.56 -4.42 6.19
N ALA A 16 -10.44 -3.95 7.08
CA ALA A 16 -11.31 -2.79 6.81
C ALA A 16 -10.50 -1.55 6.42
N VAL A 17 -9.34 -1.36 7.05
CA VAL A 17 -8.41 -0.24 6.74
C VAL A 17 -7.98 -0.23 5.28
N CYS A 18 -7.84 -1.38 4.62
CA CYS A 18 -7.44 -1.42 3.21
C CYS A 18 -8.51 -0.83 2.29
N GLY A 19 -9.79 -0.82 2.68
CA GLY A 19 -10.86 -0.14 1.94
C GLY A 19 -10.95 1.36 2.25
N SER A 20 -10.67 1.71 3.49
CA SER A 20 -10.78 3.09 3.99
C SER A 20 -9.59 3.96 3.63
N LEU A 21 -8.38 3.38 3.61
CA LEU A 21 -7.15 4.10 3.29
C LEU A 21 -7.10 4.37 1.78
N LYS A 22 -7.24 5.64 1.41
CA LYS A 22 -7.06 6.10 0.03
C LYS A 22 -5.60 6.51 -0.20
N PRO A 23 -4.96 6.07 -1.29
CA PRO A 23 -3.63 6.55 -1.62
C PRO A 23 -3.68 8.06 -1.94
N THR A 24 -2.64 8.78 -1.52
CA THR A 24 -2.44 10.19 -1.87
C THR A 24 -1.30 10.34 -2.89
N ALA A 25 -1.19 11.50 -3.53
CA ALA A 25 -0.08 11.79 -4.43
C ALA A 25 1.29 11.68 -3.75
N GLU A 26 1.38 12.08 -2.47
CA GLU A 26 2.60 11.96 -1.68
C GLU A 26 2.99 10.49 -1.45
N MET A 27 2.01 9.63 -1.16
CA MET A 27 2.26 8.19 -0.95
C MET A 27 2.66 7.46 -2.23
N CYS A 28 2.06 7.83 -3.37
CA CYS A 28 2.29 7.15 -4.64
C CYS A 28 3.50 7.67 -5.43
N GLY A 29 3.86 8.95 -5.26
CA GLY A 29 4.88 9.58 -6.08
C GLY A 29 4.55 9.54 -7.58
N THR A 30 5.59 9.45 -8.41
CA THR A 30 5.49 9.44 -9.88
C THR A 30 5.73 8.05 -10.49
N SER A 31 6.12 7.08 -9.69
CA SER A 31 6.41 5.70 -10.14
C SER A 31 6.15 4.70 -9.01
N ARG A 32 6.00 3.43 -9.40
CA ARG A 32 5.90 2.32 -8.44
C ARG A 32 7.07 2.30 -7.47
N ASP A 33 8.29 2.54 -7.96
CA ASP A 33 9.49 2.49 -7.12
C ASP A 33 9.50 3.62 -6.09
N ALA A 34 9.02 4.82 -6.47
CA ALA A 34 8.83 5.93 -5.52
C ALA A 34 7.81 5.59 -4.43
N ALA A 35 6.69 4.95 -4.80
CA ALA A 35 5.69 4.49 -3.82
C ALA A 35 6.29 3.44 -2.85
N MET A 36 7.08 2.50 -3.37
CA MET A 36 7.73 1.48 -2.54
C MET A 36 8.76 2.09 -1.57
N GLU A 37 9.56 3.06 -2.02
CA GLU A 37 10.50 3.76 -1.15
C GLU A 37 9.79 4.51 -0.02
N TYR A 38 8.64 5.14 -0.32
CA TYR A 38 7.80 5.76 0.70
C TYR A 38 7.33 4.75 1.76
N LEU A 39 6.83 3.59 1.33
CA LEU A 39 6.37 2.53 2.24
C LEU A 39 7.50 1.99 3.11
N LEU A 40 8.67 1.68 2.52
CA LEU A 40 9.84 1.19 3.26
C LEU A 40 10.33 2.19 4.31
N ARG A 41 10.26 3.50 3.99
CA ARG A 41 10.56 4.56 4.95
C ARG A 41 9.58 4.58 6.12
N LEU A 42 8.29 4.38 5.87
CA LEU A 42 7.30 4.31 6.95
C LEU A 42 7.52 3.08 7.84
N GLU A 43 7.81 1.93 7.22
CA GLU A 43 8.14 0.70 7.95
C GLU A 43 9.36 0.90 8.85
N SER A 44 10.43 1.54 8.36
CA SER A 44 11.61 1.80 9.19
C SER A 44 11.36 2.77 10.35
N LEU A 45 10.46 3.74 10.18
CA LEU A 45 10.09 4.70 11.22
C LEU A 45 9.14 4.12 12.27
N THR A 46 8.44 3.03 11.96
CA THR A 46 7.41 2.43 12.82
C THR A 46 7.72 1.00 13.26
N ALA A 47 8.85 0.44 12.82
CA ALA A 47 9.37 -0.84 13.28
C ALA A 47 9.82 -0.69 14.74
N ALA A 48 9.09 -1.36 15.64
CA ALA A 48 9.39 -1.48 17.07
C ALA A 48 10.25 -2.72 17.36
#